data_AF-A0A2T4VU58-F1
#
_entry.id   AF-A0A2T4VU58-F1
#
_cell.length_a   1.000
_cell.length_b   1.000
_cell.length_c   1.000
_cell.angle_alpha   90.00
_cell.angle_beta   90.00
_cell.angle_gamma   90.00
#
_symmetry.space_group_name_H-M   'P 1'
#
loop_
_entity.id
_entity.type
_entity.pdbx_description
1 polymer ?
#
loop_
_entity_poly.entity_id
_entity_poly.type
_entity_poly.pdbx_seq_one_letter_code
_entity_poly.pdbx_strand_id
1 'polypeptide(L)'
;MSLDAVGSAAQRRLGDVVVKRMELAPPPARYYAGSIALLVLAVALGGLGGWLAVAESVIAGSVCLVLAAPLAGLGVFGLVRRAALRCALTVHEEGIVVSRKGTDAVIPYSEVRDFSLKEEARHDNGTHAGILRSLTFVWPGGSTQVAQFASVKAEDRFGPVMARILDKLADKAEARLATGASLGGKGWALDSQGLHADGQQPVRLRDLAGSGMFEGKVSFWRPGEELPFLSIPEASPNVRLLGTLAQRQSTGRERPMAGALGRILFQKKVGTVGLFLSWGFAGCFFLGGLWGIIGFALGGGWVESALFLVIGWSVALWLAAHALGRFRVYELGVTRKSLFGTRTLRYSELTSFQFGATRNYYNGAYAGTTVNMRFTPGPGAKAIRHNQTIQGNDSDLDMLRDQVADIVAGHLLERLKQGEEILWGPTARFTKDGLVVRASKLFGKGEERLAPYNAGLGFNIEQGTFHLFIGNETKAAMSVACAADNFYPGMKMLGALVPPRSKVPRIAV
;
A
#
# COMPACT_ATOMS: atom_id res chain seq x y z
N MET A 1 32.48 27.39 26.73
CA MET A 1 31.14 26.86 27.10
C MET A 1 31.06 25.44 26.55
N SER A 2 30.93 24.41 27.37
CA SER A 2 30.88 23.02 26.88
C SER A 2 29.61 22.79 26.05
N LEU A 3 29.68 21.95 25.02
CA LEU A 3 28.53 21.57 24.18
C LEU A 3 27.36 21.03 25.03
N ASP A 4 27.67 20.38 26.15
CA ASP A 4 26.69 19.83 27.10
C ASP A 4 25.84 20.93 27.77
N ALA A 5 26.44 22.08 28.10
CA ALA A 5 25.72 23.17 28.75
C ALA A 5 24.68 23.81 27.81
N VAL A 6 25.04 24.01 26.54
CA VAL A 6 24.14 24.57 25.51
C VAL A 6 23.01 23.59 25.20
N GLY A 7 23.31 22.29 25.12
CA GLY A 7 22.30 21.24 24.94
C GLY A 7 21.26 21.24 26.06
N SER A 8 21.70 21.36 27.31
CA SER A 8 20.82 21.37 28.48
C SER A 8 19.83 22.54 28.48
N ALA A 9 20.26 23.74 28.06
CA ALA A 9 19.40 24.93 28.03
C ALA A 9 18.36 24.85 26.92
N ALA A 10 18.74 24.36 25.73
CA ALA A 10 17.81 24.16 24.63
C ALA A 10 16.77 23.07 24.94
N GLN A 11 17.18 21.98 25.58
CA GLN A 11 16.27 20.90 25.99
C GLN A 11 15.24 21.36 27.02
N ARG A 12 15.60 22.25 27.97
CA ARG A 12 14.64 22.81 28.95
C ARG A 12 13.49 23.57 28.30
N ARG A 13 13.67 24.11 27.09
CA ARG A 13 12.59 24.81 26.35
C ARG A 13 11.55 23.86 25.76
N LEU A 14 11.86 22.57 25.65
CA LEU A 14 10.96 21.58 25.06
C LEU A 14 9.88 21.08 26.03
N GLY A 15 9.93 21.46 27.31
CA GLY A 15 9.02 20.97 28.34
C GLY A 15 9.32 19.53 28.78
N ASP A 16 8.36 18.93 29.46
CA ASP A 16 8.51 17.62 30.09
C ASP A 16 8.68 16.49 29.06
N VAL A 17 9.39 15.42 29.46
CA VAL A 17 9.59 14.25 28.62
C VAL A 17 8.32 13.41 28.60
N VAL A 18 7.68 13.38 27.42
CA VAL A 18 6.44 12.64 27.18
C VAL A 18 6.72 11.20 26.76
N VAL A 19 7.76 10.99 25.95
CA VAL A 19 8.24 9.65 25.56
C VAL A 19 9.72 9.59 25.88
N LYS A 20 10.07 8.72 26.83
CA LYS A 20 11.46 8.41 27.18
C LYS A 20 12.22 7.95 25.94
N ARG A 21 13.54 8.18 25.95
CA ARG A 21 14.47 7.81 24.88
C ARG A 21 14.14 6.44 24.28
N MET A 22 13.70 6.46 23.03
CA MET A 22 13.36 5.28 22.24
C MET A 22 14.47 5.03 21.23
N GLU A 23 15.19 3.92 21.38
CA GLU A 23 16.19 3.48 20.40
C GLU A 23 15.47 2.99 19.13
N LEU A 24 15.77 3.61 17.99
CA LEU A 24 15.13 3.27 16.72
C LEU A 24 15.99 2.25 15.99
N ALA A 25 15.42 1.06 15.78
CA ALA A 25 16.09 0.00 15.04
C ALA A 25 16.32 0.45 13.58
N PRO A 26 17.57 0.39 13.08
CA PRO A 26 17.83 0.66 11.68
C PRO A 26 17.14 -0.39 10.80
N PRO A 27 16.97 -0.14 9.50
CA PRO A 27 16.39 -1.14 8.63
C PRO A 27 17.22 -2.45 8.67
N PRO A 28 16.56 -3.63 8.65
CA PRO A 28 17.20 -4.93 8.60
C PRO A 28 18.31 -5.02 7.55
N ALA A 29 19.41 -5.73 7.87
CA ALA A 29 20.61 -5.81 7.02
C ALA A 29 20.31 -6.34 5.62
N ARG A 30 19.34 -7.24 5.49
CA ARG A 30 18.88 -7.80 4.20
C ARG A 30 18.38 -6.75 3.21
N TYR A 31 17.88 -5.59 3.68
CA TYR A 31 17.52 -4.49 2.77
C TYR A 31 18.74 -3.80 2.15
N TYR A 32 19.93 -4.15 2.62
CA TYR A 32 21.23 -3.75 2.07
C TYR A 32 21.97 -4.96 1.46
N ALA A 33 21.26 -6.05 1.14
CA ALA A 33 21.85 -7.20 0.45
C ALA A 33 22.54 -6.78 -0.86
N GLY A 34 21.99 -5.79 -1.58
CA GLY A 34 22.66 -5.20 -2.75
C GLY A 34 24.01 -4.58 -2.40
N SER A 35 24.11 -3.79 -1.32
CA SER A 35 25.39 -3.23 -0.86
C SER A 35 26.38 -4.31 -0.44
N ILE A 36 25.91 -5.38 0.22
CA ILE A 36 26.75 -6.53 0.59
C ILE A 36 27.21 -7.27 -0.67
N ALA A 37 26.33 -7.51 -1.64
CA ALA A 37 26.66 -8.16 -2.91
C ALA A 37 27.67 -7.33 -3.73
N LEU A 38 27.53 -6.00 -3.74
CA LEU A 38 28.50 -5.10 -4.37
C LEU A 38 29.87 -5.19 -3.70
N LEU A 39 29.94 -5.30 -2.37
CA LEU A 39 31.21 -5.51 -1.66
C LEU A 39 31.83 -6.87 -1.99
N VAL A 40 31.03 -7.94 -1.99
CA VAL A 40 31.50 -9.29 -2.35
C VAL A 40 32.02 -9.30 -3.80
N LEU A 41 31.29 -8.69 -4.74
CA LEU A 41 31.71 -8.57 -6.13
C LEU A 41 32.98 -7.73 -6.28
N ALA A 42 33.09 -6.64 -5.52
CA ALA A 42 34.30 -5.81 -5.49
C ALA A 42 35.51 -6.57 -4.98
N VAL A 43 35.37 -7.35 -3.90
CA VAL A 43 36.44 -8.21 -3.38
C VAL A 43 36.82 -9.29 -4.40
N ALA A 44 35.85 -9.93 -5.04
CA ALA A 44 36.10 -10.93 -6.07
C ALA A 44 36.83 -10.35 -7.30
N LEU A 45 36.39 -9.19 -7.81
CA LEU A 45 37.06 -8.49 -8.91
C LEU A 45 38.43 -7.98 -8.51
N GLY A 46 38.61 -7.52 -7.27
CA GLY A 46 39.90 -7.11 -6.73
C GLY A 46 40.89 -8.28 -6.66
N GLY A 47 40.45 -9.43 -6.17
CA GLY A 47 41.24 -10.66 -6.13
C GLY A 47 41.60 -11.18 -7.52
N LEU A 48 40.63 -11.22 -8.44
CA LEU A 48 40.86 -11.60 -9.84
C LEU A 48 41.82 -10.63 -10.54
N GLY A 49 41.64 -9.33 -10.32
CA GLY A 49 42.51 -8.30 -10.87
C GLY A 49 43.95 -8.40 -10.38
N GLY A 50 44.14 -8.63 -9.08
CA GLY A 50 45.46 -8.89 -8.49
C GLY A 50 46.12 -10.16 -9.05
N TRP A 51 45.36 -11.25 -9.18
CA TRP A 51 45.86 -12.49 -9.78
C TRP A 51 46.26 -12.33 -11.26
N LEU A 52 45.42 -11.68 -12.07
CA LEU A 52 45.72 -11.41 -13.49
C LEU A 52 46.94 -10.50 -13.68
N ALA A 53 47.15 -9.55 -12.78
CA ALA A 53 48.33 -8.69 -12.80
C ALA A 53 49.62 -9.49 -12.55
N VAL A 54 49.57 -10.50 -11.67
CA VAL A 54 50.68 -11.43 -11.44
C VAL A 54 50.87 -12.39 -12.62
N ALA A 55 49.79 -12.81 -13.28
CA ALA A 55 49.80 -13.67 -14.46
C ALA A 55 50.08 -12.92 -15.78
N GLU A 56 50.81 -11.79 -15.73
CA GLU A 56 51.24 -10.96 -16.87
C GLU A 56 50.11 -10.34 -17.73
N SER A 57 48.85 -10.51 -17.34
CA SER A 57 47.69 -9.92 -18.03
C SER A 57 47.35 -8.54 -17.48
N VAL A 58 48.32 -7.62 -17.52
CA VAL A 58 48.28 -6.30 -16.84
C VAL A 58 47.04 -5.48 -17.18
N ILE A 59 46.64 -5.44 -18.46
CA ILE A 59 45.47 -4.66 -18.90
C ILE A 59 44.18 -5.22 -18.29
N ALA A 60 43.97 -6.53 -18.38
CA ALA A 60 42.78 -7.19 -17.83
C ALA A 60 42.73 -7.08 -16.30
N GLY A 61 43.89 -7.22 -15.63
CA GLY A 61 44.02 -7.01 -14.19
C GLY A 61 43.66 -5.59 -13.77
N SER A 62 44.16 -4.59 -14.50
CA SER A 62 43.88 -3.17 -14.25
C SER A 62 42.39 -2.83 -14.42
N VAL A 63 41.74 -3.35 -15.46
CA VAL A 63 40.29 -3.15 -15.67
C VAL A 63 39.48 -3.72 -14.51
N CYS A 64 39.82 -4.93 -14.04
CA CYS A 64 39.14 -5.54 -12.90
C CYS A 64 39.29 -4.71 -11.61
N LEU A 65 40.49 -4.19 -11.34
CA LEU A 65 40.74 -3.32 -10.19
C LEU A 65 39.98 -1.98 -10.27
N VAL A 66 39.94 -1.37 -11.47
CA VAL A 66 39.20 -0.12 -11.71
C VAL A 66 37.71 -0.31 -11.50
N LEU A 67 37.13 -1.46 -11.87
CA LEU A 67 35.72 -1.77 -11.63
C LEU A 67 35.43 -2.14 -10.17
N ALA A 68 36.38 -2.77 -9.46
CA ALA A 68 36.22 -3.12 -8.05
C ALA A 68 36.06 -1.89 -7.14
N ALA A 69 36.82 -0.82 -7.39
CA ALA A 69 36.80 0.39 -6.57
C ALA A 69 35.40 1.08 -6.44
N PRO A 70 34.66 1.40 -7.52
CA PRO A 70 33.34 2.02 -7.42
C PRO A 70 32.31 1.07 -6.80
N LEU A 71 32.39 -0.25 -7.05
CA LEU A 71 31.51 -1.23 -6.42
C LEU A 71 31.73 -1.28 -4.90
N ALA A 72 33.00 -1.28 -4.46
CA ALA A 72 33.34 -1.19 -3.04
C ALA A 72 32.84 0.12 -2.43
N GLY A 73 33.09 1.26 -3.09
CA GLY A 73 32.62 2.57 -2.66
C GLY A 73 31.10 2.63 -2.46
N LEU A 74 30.33 2.14 -3.43
CA LEU A 74 28.86 2.08 -3.35
C LEU A 74 28.38 1.13 -2.24
N GLY A 75 29.06 -0.01 -2.08
CA GLY A 75 28.79 -0.98 -1.03
C GLY A 75 29.02 -0.41 0.39
N VAL A 76 30.19 0.19 0.62
CA VAL A 76 30.54 0.85 1.89
C VAL A 76 29.59 2.01 2.15
N PHE A 77 29.32 2.86 1.16
CA PHE A 77 28.40 3.98 1.29
C PHE A 77 27.01 3.53 1.76
N GLY A 78 26.47 2.44 1.21
CA GLY A 78 25.20 1.87 1.64
C GLY A 78 25.18 1.43 3.11
N LEU A 79 26.24 0.77 3.57
CA LEU A 79 26.38 0.33 4.97
C LEU A 79 26.64 1.49 5.94
N VAL A 80 27.46 2.46 5.56
CA VAL A 80 27.68 3.69 6.33
C VAL A 80 26.38 4.48 6.46
N ARG A 81 25.61 4.62 5.37
CA ARG A 81 24.29 5.24 5.41
C ARG A 81 23.35 4.49 6.36
N ARG A 82 23.33 3.16 6.33
CA ARG A 82 22.56 2.35 7.30
C ARG A 82 22.99 2.62 8.74
N ALA A 83 24.29 2.70 9.01
CA ALA A 83 24.82 2.98 10.34
C ALA A 83 24.48 4.41 10.80
N ALA A 84 24.53 5.39 9.89
CA ALA A 84 24.18 6.79 10.14
C ALA A 84 22.69 7.02 10.42
N LEU A 85 21.82 6.08 10.04
CA LEU A 85 20.39 6.09 10.37
C LEU A 85 20.09 5.60 11.79
N ARG A 86 21.07 5.03 12.50
CA ARG A 86 20.88 4.66 13.91
C ARG A 86 20.77 5.94 14.75
N CYS A 87 19.62 6.12 15.37
CA CYS A 87 19.35 7.24 16.25
C CYS A 87 18.41 6.81 17.37
N ALA A 88 18.41 7.59 18.45
CA ALA A 88 17.39 7.54 19.48
C ALA A 88 16.49 8.77 19.35
N LEU A 89 15.23 8.61 19.69
CA LEU A 89 14.25 9.69 19.69
C LEU A 89 13.69 9.86 21.10
N THR A 90 13.75 11.07 21.62
CA THR A 90 13.05 11.48 22.85
C THR A 90 11.99 12.50 22.46
N VAL A 91 10.76 12.30 22.91
CA VAL A 91 9.65 13.23 22.62
C VAL A 91 9.32 14.01 23.88
N HIS A 92 9.32 15.33 23.74
CA HIS A 92 8.92 16.28 24.76
C HIS A 92 7.57 16.89 24.38
N GLU A 93 7.00 17.72 25.28
CA GLU A 93 5.72 18.39 25.02
C GLU A 93 5.79 19.37 23.83
N GLU A 94 6.90 20.11 23.72
CA GLU A 94 7.08 21.22 22.78
C GLU A 94 8.15 20.95 21.70
N GLY A 95 8.67 19.73 21.63
CA GLY A 95 9.55 19.31 20.55
C GLY A 95 10.10 17.90 20.70
N ILE A 96 11.14 17.62 19.94
CA ILE A 96 11.83 16.32 19.95
C ILE A 96 13.34 16.51 20.06
N VAL A 97 14.00 15.50 20.61
CA VAL A 97 15.46 15.37 20.56
C VAL A 97 15.80 14.12 19.77
N VAL A 98 16.59 14.29 18.72
CA VAL A 98 17.13 13.19 17.91
C VAL A 98 18.61 13.02 18.26
N SER A 99 18.90 11.96 19.01
CA SER A 99 20.27 11.63 19.44
C SER A 99 20.94 10.68 18.46
N ARG A 100 22.11 11.07 17.96
CA ARG A 100 23.02 10.24 17.17
C ARG A 100 24.34 10.11 17.93
N LYS A 101 25.24 9.24 17.44
CA LYS A 101 26.57 9.08 18.06
C LYS A 101 27.31 10.42 18.10
N GLY A 102 27.36 11.02 19.29
CA GLY A 102 28.08 12.26 19.57
C GLY A 102 27.33 13.56 19.23
N THR A 103 26.08 13.52 18.77
CA THR A 103 25.31 14.72 18.45
C THR A 103 23.83 14.58 18.81
N ASP A 104 23.29 15.59 19.50
CA ASP A 104 21.87 15.72 19.81
C ASP A 104 21.28 16.88 18.99
N ALA A 105 20.31 16.57 18.13
CA ALA A 105 19.53 17.59 17.44
C ALA A 105 18.26 17.89 18.26
N VAL A 106 18.21 19.09 18.86
CA VAL A 106 17.04 19.61 19.59
C VAL A 106 16.14 20.34 18.59
N ILE A 107 14.89 19.90 18.45
CA ILE A 107 13.97 20.35 17.41
C ILE A 107 12.65 20.79 18.05
N PRO A 108 12.48 22.10 18.33
CA PRO A 108 11.20 22.65 18.79
C PRO A 108 10.13 22.52 17.70
N TYR A 109 8.91 22.09 18.05
CA TYR A 109 7.82 21.94 17.08
C TYR A 109 7.43 23.26 16.42
N SER A 110 7.53 24.37 17.15
CA SER A 110 7.28 25.72 16.63
C SER A 110 8.26 26.15 15.53
N GLU A 111 9.47 25.59 15.52
CA GLU A 111 10.53 25.93 14.58
C GLU A 111 10.57 25.00 13.35
N VAL A 112 9.80 23.91 13.33
CA VAL A 112 9.75 23.01 12.18
C VAL A 112 9.11 23.73 11.00
N ARG A 113 9.90 23.92 9.94
CA ARG A 113 9.44 24.50 8.66
C ARG A 113 8.87 23.41 7.75
N ASP A 114 9.61 22.30 7.62
CA ASP A 114 9.25 21.19 6.76
C ASP A 114 9.24 19.88 7.54
N PHE A 115 8.13 19.16 7.45
CA PHE A 115 7.99 17.80 7.95
C PHE A 115 7.56 16.86 6.82
N SER A 116 8.35 15.82 6.54
CA SER A 116 7.99 14.75 5.61
C SER A 116 7.93 13.43 6.35
N LEU A 117 6.89 12.64 6.06
CA LEU A 117 6.76 11.25 6.53
C LEU A 117 6.52 10.38 5.30
N LYS A 118 7.39 9.40 5.09
CA LYS A 118 7.24 8.36 4.08
C LYS A 118 7.10 7.01 4.76
N GLU A 119 6.00 6.31 4.49
CA GLU A 119 5.80 4.94 4.94
C GLU A 119 5.94 3.99 3.75
N GLU A 120 6.84 3.01 3.86
CA GLU A 120 7.02 1.98 2.84
C GLU A 120 6.79 0.61 3.47
N ALA A 121 5.74 -0.09 3.02
CA ALA A 121 5.59 -1.50 3.32
C ALA A 121 6.78 -2.26 2.73
N ARG A 122 7.50 -2.99 3.58
CA ARG A 122 8.59 -3.85 3.17
C ARG A 122 8.10 -5.28 3.15
N HIS A 123 8.43 -5.96 2.06
CA HIS A 123 8.13 -7.37 1.88
C HIS A 123 9.41 -8.21 1.98
N ASP A 124 9.25 -9.44 2.44
CA ASP A 124 10.26 -10.49 2.44
C ASP A 124 9.66 -11.71 1.76
N ASN A 125 10.15 -12.02 0.55
CA ASN A 125 9.58 -13.05 -0.32
C ASN A 125 8.05 -12.94 -0.44
N GLY A 126 7.55 -11.73 -0.74
CA GLY A 126 6.12 -11.44 -0.89
C GLY A 126 5.32 -11.35 0.40
N THR A 127 5.88 -11.77 1.54
CA THR A 127 5.24 -11.61 2.85
C THR A 127 5.50 -10.23 3.41
N HIS A 128 4.48 -9.55 3.94
CA HIS A 128 4.65 -8.28 4.63
C HIS A 128 5.57 -8.49 5.84
N ALA A 129 6.76 -7.90 5.79
CA ALA A 129 7.79 -8.05 6.81
C ALA A 129 7.71 -6.94 7.86
N GLY A 130 7.23 -5.76 7.46
CA GLY A 130 7.12 -4.59 8.32
C GLY A 130 6.96 -3.30 7.53
N ILE A 131 6.86 -2.19 8.24
CA ILE A 131 6.73 -0.86 7.66
C ILE A 131 8.03 -0.09 7.96
N LEU A 132 8.67 0.42 6.90
CA LEU A 132 9.78 1.36 7.03
C LEU A 132 9.23 2.78 7.01
N ARG A 133 9.41 3.50 8.12
CA ARG A 133 9.03 4.91 8.25
C ARG A 133 10.28 5.77 8.14
N SER A 134 10.22 6.78 7.28
CA SER A 134 11.27 7.78 7.13
C SER A 134 10.68 9.16 7.40
N LEU A 135 11.15 9.80 8.47
CA LEU A 135 10.75 11.13 8.90
C LEU A 135 11.88 12.10 8.56
N THR A 136 11.56 13.23 7.97
CA THR A 136 12.52 14.32 7.72
C THR A 136 12.00 15.58 8.38
N PHE A 137 12.83 16.20 9.22
CA PHE A 137 12.57 17.48 9.85
C PHE A 137 13.52 18.52 9.26
N VAL A 138 13.01 19.69 8.93
CA VAL A 138 13.81 20.87 8.55
C VAL A 138 13.39 22.04 9.42
N TRP A 139 14.36 22.67 10.07
CA TRP A 139 14.18 23.80 10.98
C TRP A 139 15.39 24.77 10.83
N PRO A 140 15.41 25.95 11.46
CA PRO A 140 16.52 26.91 11.33
C PRO A 140 17.89 26.33 11.71
N GLY A 141 17.94 25.38 12.64
CA GLY A 141 19.16 24.70 13.06
C GLY A 141 19.66 23.61 12.13
N GLY A 142 18.93 23.29 11.04
CA GLY A 142 19.36 22.34 10.02
C GLY A 142 18.27 21.35 9.59
N SER A 143 18.70 20.17 9.14
CA SER A 143 17.80 19.09 8.76
C SER A 143 18.26 17.76 9.35
N THR A 144 17.32 16.91 9.75
CA THR A 144 17.60 15.55 10.22
C THR A 144 16.62 14.57 9.63
N GLN A 145 17.11 13.38 9.30
CA GLN A 145 16.29 12.25 8.87
C GLN A 145 16.32 11.14 9.92
N VAL A 146 15.14 10.71 10.34
CA VAL A 146 14.92 9.59 11.25
C VAL A 146 14.31 8.43 10.45
N ALA A 147 14.87 7.23 10.60
CA ALA A 147 14.31 6.03 9.97
C ALA A 147 14.00 4.98 11.04
N GLN A 148 12.81 4.38 10.97
CA GLN A 148 12.35 3.35 11.89
C GLN A 148 11.72 2.21 11.11
N PHE A 149 12.11 0.98 11.44
CA PHE A 149 11.48 -0.22 10.89
C PHE A 149 10.60 -0.90 11.94
N ALA A 150 9.29 -0.93 11.70
CA ALA A 150 8.33 -1.68 12.51
C ALA A 150 8.11 -3.06 11.90
N SER A 151 8.68 -4.10 12.50
CA SER A 151 8.48 -5.50 12.06
C SER A 151 7.05 -5.97 12.35
N VAL A 152 6.44 -6.74 11.46
CA VAL A 152 5.11 -7.37 11.70
C VAL A 152 5.13 -8.31 12.90
N LYS A 153 6.29 -8.88 13.22
CA LYS A 153 6.47 -9.78 14.37
C LYS A 153 6.56 -9.05 15.72
N ALA A 154 6.74 -7.74 15.71
CA ALA A 154 6.88 -6.92 16.90
C ALA A 154 5.71 -5.95 17.04
N GLU A 155 5.36 -5.62 18.27
CA GLU A 155 4.39 -4.55 18.55
C GLU A 155 4.90 -3.21 17.99
N ASP A 156 4.05 -2.51 17.24
CA ASP A 156 4.40 -1.21 16.67
C ASP A 156 4.31 -0.09 17.72
N ARG A 157 5.36 0.00 18.55
CA ARG A 157 5.47 1.03 19.59
C ARG A 157 5.71 2.44 19.05
N PHE A 158 6.18 2.55 17.80
CA PHE A 158 6.52 3.82 17.19
C PHE A 158 5.31 4.51 16.54
N GLY A 159 4.33 3.73 16.05
CA GLY A 159 3.09 4.25 15.47
C GLY A 159 2.38 5.30 16.36
N PRO A 160 2.09 5.00 17.64
CA PRO A 160 1.47 5.97 18.56
C PRO A 160 2.31 7.23 18.80
N VAL A 161 3.65 7.08 18.85
CA VAL A 161 4.58 8.21 19.03
C VAL A 161 4.55 9.12 17.80
N MET A 162 4.57 8.54 16.61
CA MET A 162 4.46 9.26 15.35
C MET A 162 3.14 10.02 15.23
N ALA A 163 2.03 9.39 15.60
CA ALA A 163 0.72 10.04 15.62
C ALA A 163 0.73 11.28 16.54
N ARG A 164 1.30 11.17 17.74
CA ARG A 164 1.45 12.30 18.66
C ARG A 164 2.36 13.40 18.11
N ILE A 165 3.48 13.07 17.46
CA ILE A 165 4.35 14.07 16.82
C ILE A 165 3.59 14.82 15.73
N LEU A 166 2.84 14.10 14.88
CA LEU A 166 2.05 14.72 13.80
C LEU A 166 0.95 15.63 14.35
N ASP A 167 0.29 15.21 15.43
CA ASP A 167 -0.75 15.98 16.13
C ASP A 167 -0.19 17.28 16.70
N LYS A 168 0.97 17.24 17.37
CA LYS A 168 1.64 18.43 17.90
C LYS A 168 2.15 19.37 16.81
N LEU A 169 2.70 18.82 15.72
CA LEU A 169 3.05 19.63 14.56
C LEU A 169 1.82 20.30 13.94
N ALA A 170 0.67 19.63 13.93
CA ALA A 170 -0.59 20.19 13.44
C ALA A 170 -1.03 21.36 14.31
N ASP A 171 -1.00 21.22 15.64
CA ASP A 171 -1.31 22.32 16.57
C ASP A 171 -0.43 23.55 16.32
N LYS A 172 0.89 23.36 16.15
CA LYS A 172 1.81 24.48 15.88
C LYS A 172 1.61 25.08 14.48
N ALA A 173 1.27 24.27 13.49
CA ALA A 173 0.94 24.77 12.15
C ALA A 173 -0.35 25.60 12.17
N GLU A 174 -1.39 25.17 12.89
CA GLU A 174 -2.63 25.95 13.07
C GLU A 174 -2.35 27.29 13.75
N ALA A 175 -1.56 27.31 14.81
CA ALA A 175 -1.16 28.54 15.50
C ALA A 175 -0.41 29.50 14.55
N ARG A 176 0.50 28.98 13.71
CA ARG A 176 1.23 29.79 12.72
C ARG A 176 0.32 30.32 11.61
N LEU A 177 -0.62 29.51 11.11
CA LEU A 177 -1.60 29.95 10.12
C LEU A 177 -2.50 31.06 10.70
N ALA A 178 -2.86 30.98 11.99
CA ALA A 178 -3.63 32.01 12.67
C ALA A 178 -2.91 33.36 12.76
N THR A 179 -1.57 33.37 12.80
CA THR A 179 -0.76 34.60 12.76
C THR A 179 -0.43 35.08 11.34
N GLY A 180 -1.03 34.46 10.30
CA GLY A 180 -0.81 34.82 8.89
C GLY A 180 0.44 34.21 8.26
N ALA A 181 1.12 33.26 8.92
CA ALA A 181 2.18 32.50 8.27
C ALA A 181 1.59 31.51 7.24
N SER A 182 2.44 30.97 6.37
CA SER A 182 2.06 29.92 5.43
C SER A 182 2.75 28.60 5.72
N LEU A 183 2.09 27.51 5.30
CA LEU A 183 2.60 26.15 5.28
C LEU A 183 2.62 25.69 3.81
N GLY A 184 3.74 25.18 3.29
CA GLY A 184 3.80 24.82 1.87
C GLY A 184 4.64 23.60 1.58
N GLY A 185 4.56 23.17 0.32
CA GLY A 185 5.37 22.12 -0.26
C GLY A 185 5.52 22.35 -1.77
N LYS A 186 5.98 21.34 -2.50
CA LYS A 186 6.17 21.47 -3.95
C LYS A 186 4.81 21.61 -4.67
N GLY A 187 4.55 22.79 -5.25
CA GLY A 187 3.37 23.09 -6.07
C GLY A 187 2.07 23.37 -5.28
N TRP A 188 2.18 23.64 -3.98
CA TRP A 188 1.05 24.02 -3.14
C TRP A 188 1.48 24.84 -1.93
N ALA A 189 0.57 25.67 -1.43
CA ALA A 189 0.73 26.43 -0.19
C ALA A 189 -0.61 26.55 0.52
N LEU A 190 -0.59 26.61 1.85
CA LEU A 190 -1.73 26.85 2.72
C LEU A 190 -1.44 28.11 3.52
N ASP A 191 -2.33 29.08 3.45
CA ASP A 191 -2.28 30.32 4.23
C ASP A 191 -3.67 30.65 4.80
N SER A 192 -3.85 31.90 5.26
CA SER A 192 -5.12 32.38 5.81
C SER A 192 -6.26 32.46 4.79
N GLN A 193 -5.97 32.51 3.49
CA GLN A 193 -6.97 32.51 2.42
C GLN A 193 -7.40 31.09 2.06
N GLY A 194 -6.51 30.12 2.19
CA GLY A 194 -6.82 28.70 2.00
C GLY A 194 -5.66 27.93 1.37
N LEU A 195 -6.00 26.76 0.82
CA LEU A 195 -5.08 25.90 0.08
C LEU A 195 -4.99 26.36 -1.36
N HIS A 196 -3.81 26.88 -1.72
CA HIS A 196 -3.39 27.24 -3.07
C HIS A 196 -2.71 26.05 -3.75
N ALA A 197 -3.08 25.80 -4.99
CA ALA A 197 -2.41 24.87 -5.88
C ALA A 197 -2.07 25.61 -7.18
N ASP A 198 -0.96 25.24 -7.83
CA ASP A 198 -0.49 25.93 -9.04
C ASP A 198 -1.60 26.06 -10.10
N GLY A 199 -1.93 27.31 -10.47
CA GLY A 199 -2.96 27.62 -11.47
C GLY A 199 -4.41 27.43 -11.02
N GLN A 200 -4.68 27.27 -9.72
CA GLN A 200 -6.02 27.09 -9.15
C GLN A 200 -6.37 28.20 -8.16
N GLN A 201 -7.65 28.54 -8.05
CA GLN A 201 -8.13 29.43 -7.00
C GLN A 201 -7.99 28.77 -5.62
N PRO A 202 -7.66 29.56 -4.56
CA PRO A 202 -7.52 29.05 -3.20
C PRO A 202 -8.82 28.46 -2.68
N VAL A 203 -8.72 27.33 -1.98
CA VAL A 203 -9.86 26.66 -1.34
C VAL A 203 -9.63 26.62 0.16
N ARG A 204 -10.52 27.22 0.96
CA ARG A 204 -10.38 27.13 2.42
C ARG A 204 -10.50 25.68 2.88
N LEU A 205 -9.70 25.26 3.86
CA LEU A 205 -9.75 23.88 4.37
C LEU A 205 -11.15 23.47 4.83
N ARG A 206 -11.89 24.41 5.41
CA ARG A 206 -13.26 24.19 5.87
C ARG A 206 -14.27 23.98 4.73
N ASP A 207 -13.94 24.41 3.52
CA ASP A 207 -14.79 24.30 2.33
C ASP A 207 -14.45 23.03 1.52
N LEU A 208 -13.43 22.25 1.93
CA LEU A 208 -13.11 20.97 1.31
C LEU A 208 -14.24 19.96 1.56
N ALA A 209 -14.64 19.24 0.50
CA ALA A 209 -15.56 18.10 0.64
C ALA A 209 -14.91 16.95 1.41
N GLY A 210 -13.58 16.83 1.30
CA GLY A 210 -12.77 16.01 2.18
C GLY A 210 -11.35 15.82 1.68
N SER A 211 -10.64 14.95 2.37
CA SER A 211 -9.26 14.59 2.12
C SER A 211 -9.02 13.12 2.44
N GLY A 212 -8.03 12.50 1.81
CA GLY A 212 -7.71 11.10 2.01
C GLY A 212 -6.39 10.71 1.35
N MET A 213 -5.85 9.57 1.75
CA MET A 213 -4.60 9.06 1.21
C MET A 213 -4.87 7.86 0.31
N PHE A 214 -4.47 7.97 -0.96
CA PHE A 214 -4.67 6.95 -1.98
C PHE A 214 -3.49 6.95 -2.97
N GLU A 215 -3.04 5.78 -3.41
CA GLU A 215 -1.94 5.61 -4.37
C GLU A 215 -0.64 6.33 -3.97
N GLY A 216 -0.34 6.35 -2.65
CA GLY A 216 0.82 7.06 -2.11
C GLY A 216 0.74 8.59 -2.28
N LYS A 217 -0.48 9.14 -2.34
CA LYS A 217 -0.76 10.58 -2.45
C LYS A 217 -1.81 10.98 -1.45
N VAL A 218 -1.72 12.20 -0.94
CA VAL A 218 -2.81 12.86 -0.22
C VAL A 218 -3.61 13.67 -1.23
N SER A 219 -4.89 13.35 -1.34
CA SER A 219 -5.82 13.93 -2.29
C SER A 219 -6.86 14.78 -1.57
N PHE A 220 -7.28 15.87 -2.21
CA PHE A 220 -8.25 16.84 -1.70
C PHE A 220 -9.33 17.09 -2.74
N TRP A 221 -10.59 17.21 -2.29
CA TRP A 221 -11.76 17.39 -3.15
C TRP A 221 -12.52 18.66 -2.78
N ARG A 222 -12.98 19.41 -3.79
CA ARG A 222 -13.97 20.48 -3.59
C ARG A 222 -15.38 19.89 -3.53
N PRO A 223 -16.37 20.65 -3.01
CA PRO A 223 -17.78 20.24 -3.04
C PRO A 223 -18.24 19.96 -4.47
N GLY A 224 -18.90 18.82 -4.67
CA GLY A 224 -19.46 18.40 -5.96
C GLY A 224 -18.46 17.81 -6.96
N GLU A 225 -17.15 17.84 -6.70
CA GLU A 225 -16.13 17.28 -7.60
C GLU A 225 -15.88 15.78 -7.32
N GLU A 226 -16.00 14.93 -8.35
CA GLU A 226 -15.66 13.50 -8.22
C GLU A 226 -14.15 13.27 -8.19
N LEU A 227 -13.38 14.04 -8.96
CA LEU A 227 -11.92 13.95 -9.02
C LEU A 227 -11.29 14.88 -7.98
N PRO A 228 -10.13 14.51 -7.40
CA PRO A 228 -9.41 15.44 -6.55
C PRO A 228 -8.87 16.59 -7.40
N PHE A 229 -9.10 17.84 -6.96
CA PHE A 229 -8.49 19.00 -7.61
C PHE A 229 -6.99 19.11 -7.31
N LEU A 230 -6.55 18.47 -6.22
CA LEU A 230 -5.15 18.44 -5.79
C LEU A 230 -4.80 17.06 -5.24
N SER A 231 -3.72 16.47 -5.77
CA SER A 231 -3.14 15.22 -5.27
C SER A 231 -1.63 15.36 -5.15
N ILE A 232 -1.13 15.30 -3.92
CA ILE A 232 0.28 15.54 -3.60
C ILE A 232 0.93 14.22 -3.15
N PRO A 233 2.12 13.83 -3.66
CA PRO A 233 2.83 12.64 -3.19
C PRO A 233 3.03 12.67 -1.67
N GLU A 234 2.78 11.53 -1.01
CA GLU A 234 2.84 11.39 0.44
C GLU A 234 4.18 11.80 1.06
N ALA A 235 5.28 11.59 0.32
CA ALA A 235 6.62 11.98 0.77
C ALA A 235 6.92 13.49 0.64
N SER A 236 6.02 14.28 0.07
CA SER A 236 6.21 15.72 -0.10
C SER A 236 6.26 16.45 1.25
N PRO A 237 7.07 17.52 1.40
CA PRO A 237 7.07 18.34 2.61
C PRO A 237 5.67 18.78 3.02
N ASN A 238 5.37 18.66 4.31
CA ASN A 238 4.16 19.11 4.99
C ASN A 238 2.84 18.48 4.50
N VAL A 239 2.85 17.50 3.60
CA VAL A 239 1.61 16.96 3.02
C VAL A 239 0.78 16.13 4.02
N ARG A 240 1.44 15.32 4.86
CA ARG A 240 0.77 14.56 5.93
C ARG A 240 0.18 15.49 6.99
N LEU A 241 0.88 16.60 7.25
CA LEU A 241 0.42 17.66 8.13
C LEU A 241 -0.83 18.34 7.56
N LEU A 242 -0.79 18.75 6.29
CA LEU A 242 -1.95 19.29 5.56
C LEU A 242 -3.15 18.34 5.60
N GLY A 243 -2.93 17.04 5.37
CA GLY A 243 -3.99 16.03 5.46
C GLY A 243 -4.63 15.95 6.85
N THR A 244 -3.82 16.06 7.91
CA THR A 244 -4.29 16.08 9.30
C THR A 244 -5.13 17.33 9.60
N LEU A 245 -4.67 18.51 9.14
CA LEU A 245 -5.41 19.77 9.28
C LEU A 245 -6.77 19.72 8.55
N ALA A 246 -6.79 19.21 7.32
CA ALA A 246 -8.03 19.04 6.55
C ALA A 246 -8.98 18.03 7.22
N GLN A 247 -8.45 16.95 7.81
CA GLN A 247 -9.24 15.97 8.54
C GLN A 247 -9.87 16.57 9.81
N ARG A 248 -9.12 17.36 10.59
CA ARG A 248 -9.66 18.07 11.77
C ARG A 248 -10.82 18.99 11.39
N GLN A 249 -10.69 19.76 10.31
CA GLN A 249 -11.72 20.68 9.82
C GLN A 249 -12.95 20.00 9.20
N SER A 250 -12.85 18.72 8.82
CA SER A 250 -13.95 17.95 8.24
C SER A 250 -14.61 16.97 9.21
N THR A 251 -14.03 16.75 10.40
CA THR A 251 -14.59 15.88 11.42
C THR A 251 -15.93 16.43 11.91
N GLY A 252 -16.97 15.58 11.91
CA GLY A 252 -18.33 15.96 12.34
C GLY A 252 -19.18 16.67 11.27
N ARG A 253 -18.65 16.87 10.06
CA ARG A 253 -19.42 17.47 8.95
C ARG A 253 -20.02 16.39 8.06
N GLU A 254 -21.25 16.63 7.64
CA GLU A 254 -21.86 15.87 6.55
C GLU A 254 -21.07 16.14 5.27
N ARG A 255 -20.66 15.07 4.59
CA ARG A 255 -19.84 15.17 3.40
C ARG A 255 -20.76 15.30 2.19
N PRO A 256 -20.73 16.41 1.44
CA PRO A 256 -21.57 16.55 0.27
C PRO A 256 -21.23 15.45 -0.74
N MET A 257 -22.27 14.81 -1.28
CA MET A 257 -22.08 13.77 -2.29
C MET A 257 -21.53 14.37 -3.59
N ALA A 258 -20.45 13.80 -4.11
CA ALA A 258 -19.95 14.09 -5.44
C ALA A 258 -20.53 13.08 -6.44
N GLY A 259 -21.48 13.50 -7.27
CA GLY A 259 -22.09 12.61 -8.26
C GLY A 259 -22.82 11.39 -7.67
N ALA A 260 -23.14 10.42 -8.53
CA ALA A 260 -23.97 9.27 -8.16
C ALA A 260 -23.24 8.20 -7.33
N LEU A 261 -21.90 8.19 -7.34
CA LEU A 261 -21.05 7.20 -6.65
C LEU A 261 -20.16 7.83 -5.57
N GLY A 262 -20.21 9.13 -5.36
CA GLY A 262 -19.28 9.84 -4.49
C GLY A 262 -17.94 10.15 -5.19
N ARG A 263 -16.92 10.47 -4.38
CA ARG A 263 -15.59 10.83 -4.90
C ARG A 263 -14.83 9.61 -5.41
N ILE A 264 -13.98 9.83 -6.42
CA ILE A 264 -13.02 8.85 -6.90
C ILE A 264 -11.88 8.78 -5.88
N LEU A 265 -11.74 7.63 -5.23
CA LEU A 265 -10.68 7.36 -4.27
C LEU A 265 -9.36 7.10 -5.00
N PHE A 266 -9.38 6.21 -5.98
CA PHE A 266 -8.24 5.92 -6.83
C PHE A 266 -8.63 5.35 -8.19
N GLN A 267 -7.67 5.36 -9.12
CA GLN A 267 -7.87 4.86 -10.48
C GLN A 267 -6.72 3.93 -10.88
N LYS A 268 -6.98 2.63 -10.89
CA LYS A 268 -6.04 1.65 -11.43
C LYS A 268 -6.14 1.65 -12.96
N LYS A 269 -5.06 2.11 -13.61
CA LYS A 269 -4.83 1.92 -15.04
C LYS A 269 -4.14 0.57 -15.24
N VAL A 270 -4.44 -0.11 -16.34
CA VAL A 270 -3.65 -1.27 -16.74
C VAL A 270 -2.21 -0.78 -16.99
N GLY A 271 -1.23 -1.48 -16.42
CA GLY A 271 0.16 -1.02 -16.40
C GLY A 271 0.69 -0.72 -17.81
N THR A 272 1.51 0.32 -17.92
CA THR A 272 2.13 0.77 -19.19
C THR A 272 2.96 -0.31 -19.87
N VAL A 273 3.47 -1.28 -19.11
CA VAL A 273 4.20 -2.44 -19.65
C VAL A 273 3.37 -3.20 -20.69
N GLY A 274 2.07 -3.36 -20.48
CA GLY A 274 1.20 -4.02 -21.47
C GLY A 274 1.10 -3.24 -22.78
N LEU A 275 1.12 -1.90 -22.69
CA LEU A 275 1.16 -1.01 -23.85
C LEU A 275 2.52 -1.14 -24.57
N PHE A 276 3.65 -1.07 -23.84
CA PHE A 276 4.97 -1.22 -24.47
C PHE A 276 5.16 -2.59 -25.11
N LEU A 277 4.70 -3.66 -24.47
CA LEU A 277 4.67 -5.00 -25.07
C LEU A 277 3.77 -5.03 -26.30
N SER A 278 2.61 -4.37 -26.28
CA SER A 278 1.73 -4.33 -27.47
C SER A 278 2.39 -3.63 -28.65
N TRP A 279 3.07 -2.51 -28.41
CA TRP A 279 3.85 -1.82 -29.45
C TRP A 279 5.02 -2.66 -29.94
N GLY A 280 5.73 -3.34 -29.03
CA GLY A 280 6.82 -4.25 -29.38
C GLY A 280 6.36 -5.41 -30.27
N PHE A 281 5.28 -6.10 -29.88
CA PHE A 281 4.69 -7.16 -30.69
C PHE A 281 4.17 -6.61 -32.03
N ALA A 282 3.40 -5.53 -32.03
CA ALA A 282 2.91 -4.90 -33.25
C ALA A 282 4.07 -4.57 -34.22
N GLY A 283 5.16 -4.00 -33.71
CA GLY A 283 6.36 -3.71 -34.49
C GLY A 283 7.03 -4.96 -35.06
N CYS A 284 7.22 -6.00 -34.25
CA CYS A 284 7.81 -7.27 -34.70
C CYS A 284 6.95 -7.94 -35.79
N PHE A 285 5.63 -8.00 -35.60
CA PHE A 285 4.71 -8.59 -36.58
C PHE A 285 4.60 -7.73 -37.85
N PHE A 286 4.65 -6.40 -37.73
CA PHE A 286 4.69 -5.50 -38.89
C PHE A 286 5.96 -5.69 -39.71
N LEU A 287 7.13 -5.76 -39.06
CA LEU A 287 8.41 -6.01 -39.73
C LEU A 287 8.44 -7.41 -40.37
N GLY A 288 7.91 -8.43 -39.68
CA GLY A 288 7.75 -9.77 -40.25
C GLY A 288 6.82 -9.81 -41.46
N GLY A 289 5.69 -9.11 -41.40
CA GLY A 289 4.77 -8.96 -42.53
C GLY A 289 5.40 -8.21 -43.72
N LEU A 290 6.16 -7.14 -43.45
CA LEU A 290 6.89 -6.39 -44.47
C LEU A 290 7.96 -7.26 -45.14
N TRP A 291 8.72 -8.03 -44.35
CA TRP A 291 9.69 -9.00 -44.86
C TRP A 291 9.01 -10.07 -45.72
N GLY A 292 7.84 -10.55 -45.31
CA GLY A 292 7.03 -11.48 -46.08
C GLY A 292 6.53 -10.90 -47.41
N ILE A 293 6.14 -9.61 -47.46
CA ILE A 293 5.78 -8.92 -48.70
C ILE A 293 6.98 -8.80 -49.64
N ILE A 294 8.17 -8.50 -49.10
CA ILE A 294 9.41 -8.47 -49.89
C ILE A 294 9.73 -9.87 -50.42
N GLY A 295 9.60 -10.91 -49.58
CA GLY A 295 9.75 -12.30 -49.99
C GLY A 295 8.74 -12.73 -51.06
N PHE A 296 7.50 -12.24 -50.99
CA PHE A 296 6.47 -12.44 -52.02
C PHE A 296 6.86 -11.81 -53.36
N ALA A 297 7.38 -10.58 -53.35
CA ALA A 297 7.90 -9.94 -54.56
C ALA A 297 9.06 -10.73 -55.19
N LEU A 298 9.72 -11.61 -54.42
CA LEU A 298 10.78 -12.51 -54.84
C LEU A 298 10.31 -13.97 -55.09
N GLY A 299 8.99 -14.22 -55.15
CA GLY A 299 8.42 -15.53 -55.46
C GLY A 299 7.97 -16.38 -54.26
N GLY A 300 7.98 -15.84 -53.04
CA GLY A 300 7.46 -16.49 -51.83
C GLY A 300 5.92 -16.50 -51.73
N GLY A 301 5.36 -17.34 -50.86
CA GLY A 301 3.91 -17.45 -50.65
C GLY A 301 3.30 -16.29 -49.84
N TRP A 302 2.28 -15.61 -50.38
CA TRP A 302 1.61 -14.47 -49.73
C TRP A 302 0.80 -14.83 -48.48
N VAL A 303 0.39 -16.10 -48.35
CA VAL A 303 -0.51 -16.57 -47.29
C VAL A 303 0.12 -16.44 -45.91
N GLU A 304 1.41 -16.75 -45.77
CA GLU A 304 2.12 -16.66 -44.49
C GLU A 304 2.21 -15.21 -44.01
N SER A 305 2.55 -14.29 -44.91
CA SER A 305 2.65 -12.85 -44.64
C SER A 305 1.32 -12.26 -44.17
N ALA A 306 0.22 -12.64 -44.83
CA ALA A 306 -1.12 -12.21 -44.45
C ALA A 306 -1.50 -12.73 -43.05
N LEU A 307 -1.17 -13.99 -42.74
CA LEU A 307 -1.45 -14.59 -41.43
C LEU A 307 -0.68 -13.87 -40.30
N PHE A 308 0.61 -13.56 -40.50
CA PHE A 308 1.42 -12.83 -39.52
C PHE A 308 0.85 -11.43 -39.25
N LEU A 309 0.41 -10.71 -40.28
CA LEU A 309 -0.20 -9.40 -40.12
C LEU A 309 -1.54 -9.49 -39.36
N VAL A 310 -2.40 -10.44 -39.71
CA VAL A 310 -3.71 -10.62 -39.04
C VAL A 310 -3.53 -11.00 -37.57
N ILE A 311 -2.65 -11.96 -37.26
CA ILE A 311 -2.37 -12.36 -35.87
C ILE A 311 -1.74 -11.20 -35.11
N GLY A 312 -0.73 -10.56 -35.68
CA GLY A 312 -0.03 -9.44 -35.06
C GLY A 312 -0.94 -8.27 -34.73
N TRP A 313 -1.79 -7.86 -35.68
CA TRP A 313 -2.78 -6.81 -35.46
C TRP A 313 -3.86 -7.23 -34.47
N SER A 314 -4.31 -8.48 -34.50
CA SER A 314 -5.30 -8.98 -33.53
C SER A 314 -4.76 -8.95 -32.11
N VAL A 315 -3.51 -9.38 -31.89
CA VAL A 315 -2.84 -9.32 -30.59
C VAL A 315 -2.61 -7.87 -30.16
N ALA A 316 -2.15 -7.01 -31.08
CA ALA A 316 -1.92 -5.59 -30.80
C ALA A 316 -3.22 -4.88 -30.40
N LEU A 317 -4.31 -5.09 -31.14
CA LEU A 317 -5.65 -4.55 -30.84
C LEU A 317 -6.18 -5.09 -29.53
N TRP A 318 -6.02 -6.40 -29.25
CA TRP A 318 -6.41 -6.99 -27.99
C TRP A 318 -5.64 -6.40 -26.80
N LEU A 319 -4.31 -6.26 -26.91
CA LEU A 319 -3.50 -5.64 -25.86
C LEU A 319 -3.82 -4.15 -25.69
N ALA A 320 -4.06 -3.40 -26.77
CA ALA A 320 -4.50 -2.01 -26.72
C ALA A 320 -5.89 -1.89 -26.05
N ALA A 321 -6.82 -2.78 -26.38
CA ALA A 321 -8.13 -2.88 -25.74
C ALA A 321 -8.01 -3.08 -24.22
N HIS A 322 -7.11 -3.97 -23.81
CA HIS A 322 -6.80 -4.21 -22.42
C HIS A 322 -6.14 -2.99 -21.76
N ALA A 323 -5.18 -2.34 -22.42
CA ALA A 323 -4.47 -1.16 -21.90
C ALA A 323 -5.39 0.07 -21.73
N LEU A 324 -6.43 0.19 -22.57
CA LEU A 324 -7.43 1.26 -22.47
C LEU A 324 -8.45 1.03 -21.33
N GLY A 325 -8.45 -0.16 -20.72
CA GLY A 325 -9.26 -0.48 -19.56
C GLY A 325 -8.96 0.44 -18.38
N ARG A 326 -10.00 1.01 -17.78
CA ARG A 326 -9.88 1.83 -16.56
C ARG A 326 -10.80 1.28 -15.49
N PHE A 327 -10.23 0.99 -14.33
CA PHE A 327 -10.98 0.64 -13.13
C PHE A 327 -10.92 1.82 -12.17
N ARG A 328 -12.07 2.40 -11.86
CA ARG A 328 -12.22 3.53 -10.95
C ARG A 328 -12.97 3.07 -9.73
N VAL A 329 -12.43 3.43 -8.58
CA VAL A 329 -12.98 3.11 -7.28
C VAL A 329 -13.51 4.41 -6.69
N TYR A 330 -14.78 4.38 -6.31
CA TYR A 330 -15.50 5.50 -5.74
C TYR A 330 -15.86 5.18 -4.29
N GLU A 331 -16.29 6.19 -3.54
CA GLU A 331 -16.75 6.01 -2.16
C GLU A 331 -17.92 5.03 -2.02
N LEU A 332 -18.86 5.06 -2.97
CA LEU A 332 -20.10 4.28 -2.91
C LEU A 332 -20.22 3.25 -4.04
N GLY A 333 -19.18 3.04 -4.83
CA GLY A 333 -19.25 2.10 -5.95
C GLY A 333 -17.98 1.97 -6.76
N VAL A 334 -18.09 1.24 -7.85
CA VAL A 334 -17.00 1.03 -8.81
C VAL A 334 -17.48 1.26 -10.23
N THR A 335 -16.59 1.78 -11.06
CA THR A 335 -16.80 1.89 -12.50
C THR A 335 -15.69 1.18 -13.25
N ARG A 336 -16.06 0.36 -14.23
CA ARG A 336 -15.12 -0.24 -15.18
C ARG A 336 -15.43 0.23 -16.58
N LYS A 337 -14.48 0.96 -17.18
CA LYS A 337 -14.50 1.31 -18.61
C LYS A 337 -13.69 0.29 -19.39
N SER A 338 -14.30 -0.28 -20.42
CA SER A 338 -13.64 -1.13 -21.43
C SER A 338 -13.96 -0.63 -22.84
N LEU A 339 -13.45 -1.29 -23.88
CA LEU A 339 -13.85 -0.97 -25.25
C LEU A 339 -15.34 -1.20 -25.51
N PHE A 340 -15.98 -2.12 -24.79
CA PHE A 340 -17.39 -2.48 -24.97
C PHE A 340 -18.35 -1.64 -24.12
N GLY A 341 -17.86 -0.54 -23.54
CA GLY A 341 -18.67 0.39 -22.76
C GLY A 341 -18.22 0.58 -21.32
N THR A 342 -19.02 1.33 -20.58
CA THR A 342 -18.78 1.64 -19.16
C THR A 342 -19.81 0.89 -18.33
N ARG A 343 -19.35 0.16 -17.31
CA ARG A 343 -20.22 -0.47 -16.31
C ARG A 343 -20.01 0.19 -14.97
N THR A 344 -21.10 0.56 -14.34
CA THR A 344 -21.14 1.19 -13.03
C THR A 344 -21.91 0.30 -12.09
N LEU A 345 -21.46 0.19 -10.85
CA LEU A 345 -22.10 -0.63 -9.83
C LEU A 345 -21.94 0.04 -8.47
N ARG A 346 -23.07 0.27 -7.77
CA ARG A 346 -23.06 0.78 -6.40
C ARG A 346 -22.78 -0.36 -5.42
N TYR A 347 -22.13 -0.05 -4.31
CA TYR A 347 -21.88 -1.04 -3.26
C TYR A 347 -23.17 -1.54 -2.61
N SER A 348 -24.21 -0.71 -2.56
CA SER A 348 -25.53 -1.08 -2.06
C SER A 348 -26.29 -2.06 -2.96
N GLU A 349 -25.87 -2.22 -4.22
CA GLU A 349 -26.48 -3.14 -5.19
C GLU A 349 -25.80 -4.52 -5.19
N LEU A 350 -24.75 -4.70 -4.37
CA LEU A 350 -23.98 -5.93 -4.31
C LEU A 350 -24.72 -6.99 -3.50
N THR A 351 -24.87 -8.17 -4.10
CA THR A 351 -25.31 -9.38 -3.39
C THR A 351 -24.15 -10.26 -2.98
N SER A 352 -23.02 -10.15 -3.68
CA SER A 352 -21.80 -10.87 -3.35
C SER A 352 -20.53 -10.10 -3.71
N PHE A 353 -19.52 -10.24 -2.87
CA PHE A 353 -18.18 -9.69 -3.07
C PHE A 353 -17.11 -10.77 -2.89
N GLN A 354 -16.22 -10.87 -3.88
CA GLN A 354 -15.07 -11.76 -3.88
C GLN A 354 -13.79 -10.92 -3.94
N PHE A 355 -12.82 -11.23 -3.09
CA PHE A 355 -11.48 -10.65 -3.12
C PHE A 355 -10.46 -11.77 -2.93
N GLY A 356 -9.56 -11.96 -3.88
CA GLY A 356 -8.46 -12.91 -3.79
C GLY A 356 -7.13 -12.24 -4.07
N ALA A 357 -6.10 -12.59 -3.30
CA ALA A 357 -4.74 -12.12 -3.51
C ALA A 357 -3.80 -13.33 -3.54
N THR A 358 -3.29 -13.66 -4.72
CA THR A 358 -2.38 -14.80 -4.94
C THR A 358 -0.98 -14.29 -5.17
N ARG A 359 -0.04 -14.66 -4.29
CA ARG A 359 1.38 -14.36 -4.48
C ARG A 359 1.97 -15.31 -5.51
N ASN A 360 2.63 -14.76 -6.51
CA ASN A 360 3.33 -15.51 -7.54
C ASN A 360 4.83 -15.54 -7.22
N TYR A 361 5.43 -16.71 -7.33
CA TYR A 361 6.86 -16.93 -7.17
C TYR A 361 7.42 -17.48 -8.48
N TYR A 362 8.57 -16.98 -8.90
CA TYR A 362 9.34 -17.49 -10.03
C TYR A 362 10.73 -17.87 -9.52
N ASN A 363 11.10 -19.14 -9.63
CA ASN A 363 12.36 -19.69 -9.08
C ASN A 363 12.59 -19.34 -7.59
N GLY A 364 11.52 -19.41 -6.77
CA GLY A 364 11.56 -19.06 -5.35
C GLY A 364 11.60 -17.55 -5.04
N ALA A 365 11.82 -16.69 -6.04
CA ALA A 365 11.75 -15.24 -5.89
C ALA A 365 10.31 -14.74 -6.08
N TYR A 366 9.88 -13.80 -5.25
CA TYR A 366 8.55 -13.20 -5.37
C TYR A 366 8.47 -12.33 -6.63
N ALA A 367 7.56 -12.69 -7.55
CA ALA A 367 7.36 -11.99 -8.82
C ALA A 367 6.24 -10.93 -8.78
N GLY A 368 5.33 -11.03 -7.81
CA GLY A 368 4.21 -10.10 -7.64
C GLY A 368 2.99 -10.79 -7.01
N THR A 369 1.97 -10.02 -6.66
CA THR A 369 0.68 -10.52 -6.18
C THR A 369 -0.38 -10.23 -7.23
N THR A 370 -1.08 -11.27 -7.67
CA THR A 370 -2.28 -11.14 -8.50
C THR A 370 -3.47 -10.93 -7.58
N VAL A 371 -4.07 -9.74 -7.64
CA VAL A 371 -5.31 -9.40 -6.96
C VAL A 371 -6.48 -9.57 -7.92
N ASN A 372 -7.42 -10.43 -7.55
CA ASN A 372 -8.70 -10.59 -8.22
C ASN A 372 -9.83 -10.03 -7.34
N MET A 373 -10.76 -9.33 -7.97
CA MET A 373 -11.96 -8.84 -7.32
C MET A 373 -13.17 -9.11 -8.21
N ARG A 374 -14.27 -9.54 -7.60
CA ARG A 374 -15.55 -9.72 -8.29
C ARG A 374 -16.65 -9.06 -7.48
N PHE A 375 -17.31 -8.11 -8.13
CA PHE A 375 -18.46 -7.39 -7.62
C PHE A 375 -19.70 -7.97 -8.30
N THR A 376 -20.47 -8.77 -7.57
CA THR A 376 -21.65 -9.46 -8.09
C THR A 376 -22.90 -8.69 -7.66
N PRO A 377 -23.63 -8.08 -8.61
CA PRO A 377 -24.85 -7.34 -8.31
C PRO A 377 -26.04 -8.29 -8.05
N GLY A 378 -27.20 -7.72 -7.74
CA GLY A 378 -28.47 -8.43 -7.77
C GLY A 378 -28.87 -8.97 -9.16
N PRO A 379 -29.97 -9.74 -9.24
CA PRO A 379 -30.50 -10.29 -10.48
C PRO A 379 -30.64 -9.24 -11.59
N GLY A 380 -30.31 -9.62 -12.84
CA GLY A 380 -30.46 -8.76 -14.02
C GLY A 380 -29.23 -7.89 -14.36
N ALA A 381 -28.29 -7.68 -13.44
CA ALA A 381 -27.07 -6.93 -13.70
C ALA A 381 -25.84 -7.85 -13.88
N LYS A 382 -24.86 -7.40 -14.69
CA LYS A 382 -23.63 -8.16 -14.96
C LYS A 382 -22.55 -7.82 -13.93
N ALA A 383 -21.88 -8.84 -13.39
CA ALA A 383 -20.76 -8.66 -12.47
C ALA A 383 -19.62 -7.82 -13.09
N ILE A 384 -18.99 -7.00 -12.24
CA ILE A 384 -17.73 -6.32 -12.56
C ILE A 384 -16.59 -7.18 -12.00
N ARG A 385 -15.64 -7.54 -12.86
CA ARG A 385 -14.40 -8.23 -12.47
C ARG A 385 -13.22 -7.29 -12.61
N HIS A 386 -12.29 -7.31 -11.66
CA HIS A 386 -10.99 -6.66 -11.76
C HIS A 386 -9.91 -7.70 -11.47
N ASN A 387 -8.87 -7.72 -12.28
CA ASN A 387 -7.72 -8.59 -12.08
C ASN A 387 -6.46 -7.79 -12.39
N GLN A 388 -5.52 -7.75 -11.45
CA GLN A 388 -4.30 -6.96 -11.57
C GLN A 388 -3.15 -7.63 -10.84
N THR A 389 -1.99 -7.71 -11.49
CA THR A 389 -0.74 -8.08 -10.84
C THR A 389 -0.03 -6.83 -10.35
N ILE A 390 0.27 -6.78 -9.05
CA ILE A 390 0.99 -5.69 -8.38
C ILE A 390 2.31 -6.21 -7.82
N GLN A 391 3.33 -5.34 -7.73
CA GLN A 391 4.55 -5.66 -6.99
C GLN A 391 4.36 -5.28 -5.52
N GLY A 392 4.55 -6.23 -4.62
CA GLY A 392 4.33 -6.03 -3.18
C GLY A 392 2.85 -6.10 -2.79
N ASN A 393 2.47 -5.35 -1.76
CA ASN A 393 1.08 -5.17 -1.35
C ASN A 393 0.58 -3.77 -1.71
N ASP A 394 -0.69 -3.66 -2.07
CA ASP A 394 -1.34 -2.39 -2.43
C ASP A 394 -2.35 -2.07 -1.34
N SER A 395 -1.97 -1.17 -0.44
CA SER A 395 -2.81 -0.77 0.70
C SER A 395 -4.16 -0.21 0.27
N ASP A 396 -4.25 0.41 -0.92
CA ASP A 396 -5.52 0.93 -1.42
C ASP A 396 -6.51 -0.20 -1.73
N LEU A 397 -6.00 -1.34 -2.25
CA LEU A 397 -6.83 -2.51 -2.55
C LEU A 397 -7.28 -3.23 -1.28
N ASP A 398 -6.42 -3.28 -0.25
CA ASP A 398 -6.79 -3.79 1.07
C ASP A 398 -7.85 -2.91 1.74
N MET A 399 -7.68 -1.58 1.69
CA MET A 399 -8.68 -0.63 2.21
C MET A 399 -10.01 -0.76 1.46
N LEU A 400 -9.96 -0.88 0.13
CA LEU A 400 -11.14 -1.13 -0.69
C LEU A 400 -11.84 -2.44 -0.29
N ARG A 401 -11.08 -3.53 -0.11
CA ARG A 401 -11.62 -4.81 0.34
C ARG A 401 -12.39 -4.65 1.64
N ASP A 402 -11.78 -4.00 2.63
CA ASP A 402 -12.38 -3.85 3.96
C ASP A 402 -13.63 -2.96 3.91
N GLN A 403 -13.58 -1.84 3.17
CA GLN A 403 -14.72 -0.96 2.98
C GLN A 403 -15.90 -1.66 2.30
N VAL A 404 -15.66 -2.37 1.19
CA VAL A 404 -16.72 -3.08 0.47
C VAL A 404 -17.24 -4.24 1.30
N ALA A 405 -16.36 -4.95 2.02
CA ALA A 405 -16.77 -6.01 2.93
C ALA A 405 -17.69 -5.50 4.03
N ASP A 406 -17.40 -4.34 4.63
CA ASP A 406 -18.24 -3.72 5.67
C ASP A 406 -19.62 -3.35 5.13
N ILE A 407 -19.70 -2.72 3.96
CA ILE A 407 -20.97 -2.35 3.32
C ILE A 407 -21.80 -3.59 3.01
N VAL A 408 -21.21 -4.57 2.31
CA VAL A 408 -21.91 -5.80 1.92
C VAL A 408 -22.35 -6.59 3.15
N ALA A 409 -21.52 -6.67 4.20
CA ALA A 409 -21.89 -7.34 5.45
C ALA A 409 -23.13 -6.70 6.10
N GLY A 410 -23.26 -5.36 6.07
CA GLY A 410 -24.44 -4.65 6.56
C GLY A 410 -25.73 -5.13 5.88
N HIS A 411 -25.74 -5.15 4.54
CA HIS A 411 -26.88 -5.64 3.76
C HIS A 411 -27.18 -7.13 4.00
N LEU A 412 -26.14 -7.96 4.11
CA LEU A 412 -26.32 -9.38 4.38
C LEU A 412 -26.87 -9.62 5.80
N LEU A 413 -26.50 -8.81 6.79
CA LEU A 413 -27.07 -8.88 8.14
C LEU A 413 -28.55 -8.48 8.17
N GLU A 414 -28.96 -7.49 7.40
CA GLU A 414 -30.37 -7.11 7.28
C GLU A 414 -31.22 -8.25 6.69
N ARG A 415 -30.73 -8.90 5.63
CA ARG A 415 -31.36 -10.07 5.03
C ARG A 415 -31.42 -11.25 5.99
N LEU A 416 -30.36 -11.50 6.74
CA LEU A 416 -30.33 -12.54 7.78
C LEU A 416 -31.39 -12.27 8.88
N LYS A 417 -31.58 -11.01 9.27
CA LYS A 417 -32.64 -10.62 10.23
C LYS A 417 -34.04 -10.85 9.67
N GLN A 418 -34.22 -10.74 8.35
CA GLN A 418 -35.46 -11.07 7.65
C GLN A 418 -35.70 -12.59 7.51
N GLY A 419 -34.77 -13.42 8.01
CA GLY A 419 -34.88 -14.88 7.99
C GLY A 419 -34.27 -15.54 6.76
N GLU A 420 -33.59 -14.79 5.89
CA GLU A 420 -32.88 -15.37 4.75
C GLU A 420 -31.60 -16.09 5.19
N GLU A 421 -31.31 -17.22 4.56
CA GLU A 421 -30.00 -17.87 4.71
C GLU A 421 -28.95 -17.20 3.81
N ILE A 422 -27.78 -16.90 4.36
CA ILE A 422 -26.71 -16.21 3.63
C ILE A 422 -25.54 -17.15 3.37
N LEU A 423 -25.25 -17.41 2.10
CA LEU A 423 -24.09 -18.23 1.72
C LEU A 423 -22.76 -17.53 2.05
N TRP A 424 -21.86 -18.28 2.67
CA TRP A 424 -20.49 -17.86 3.00
C TRP A 424 -19.49 -18.84 2.38
N GLY A 425 -19.04 -18.52 1.16
CA GLY A 425 -18.29 -19.44 0.34
C GLY A 425 -19.08 -20.70 -0.05
N PRO A 426 -18.40 -21.79 -0.45
CA PRO A 426 -19.06 -23.00 -0.94
C PRO A 426 -19.50 -23.99 0.16
N THR A 427 -19.02 -23.83 1.40
CA THR A 427 -19.13 -24.84 2.46
C THR A 427 -19.82 -24.33 3.74
N ALA A 428 -20.23 -23.07 3.80
CA ALA A 428 -20.90 -22.52 4.96
C ALA A 428 -22.05 -21.59 4.59
N ARG A 429 -23.02 -21.47 5.51
CA ARG A 429 -24.10 -20.49 5.42
C ARG A 429 -24.51 -19.99 6.80
N PHE A 430 -24.79 -18.69 6.89
CA PHE A 430 -25.36 -18.07 8.07
C PHE A 430 -26.87 -18.32 8.11
N THR A 431 -27.35 -18.75 9.27
CA THR A 431 -28.78 -18.84 9.61
C THR A 431 -29.06 -18.02 10.86
N LYS A 432 -30.33 -17.86 11.22
CA LYS A 432 -30.71 -17.14 12.44
C LYS A 432 -30.16 -17.80 13.70
N ASP A 433 -30.07 -19.13 13.71
CA ASP A 433 -29.69 -19.92 14.88
C ASP A 433 -28.17 -20.13 15.01
N GLY A 434 -27.43 -19.97 13.93
CA GLY A 434 -25.98 -20.16 13.94
C GLY A 434 -25.37 -20.22 12.55
N LEU A 435 -24.15 -20.74 12.48
CA LEU A 435 -23.46 -21.01 11.24
C LEU A 435 -23.60 -22.48 10.89
N VAL A 436 -24.26 -22.80 9.77
CA VAL A 436 -24.29 -24.16 9.25
C VAL A 436 -23.03 -24.38 8.42
N VAL A 437 -22.18 -25.29 8.87
CA VAL A 437 -20.89 -25.60 8.23
C VAL A 437 -20.90 -27.02 7.66
N ARG A 438 -20.18 -27.21 6.57
CA ARG A 438 -19.94 -28.51 5.96
C ARG A 438 -18.45 -28.80 5.93
N ALA A 439 -18.04 -29.89 6.58
CA ALA A 439 -16.65 -30.31 6.57
C ALA A 439 -16.18 -30.64 5.14
N SER A 440 -15.01 -30.16 4.76
CA SER A 440 -14.36 -30.54 3.50
C SER A 440 -13.79 -31.95 3.65
N LYS A 441 -14.31 -32.92 2.88
CA LYS A 441 -13.74 -34.28 2.78
C LYS A 441 -12.98 -34.39 1.45
N LEU A 442 -11.94 -35.22 1.42
CA LEU A 442 -11.11 -35.45 0.21
C LEU A 442 -11.95 -36.03 -0.94
N PHE A 443 -13.00 -36.79 -0.58
CA PHE A 443 -14.04 -37.25 -1.49
C PHE A 443 -15.42 -36.94 -0.89
N GLY A 444 -16.27 -36.28 -1.67
CA GLY A 444 -17.66 -35.98 -1.31
C GLY A 444 -17.86 -34.79 -0.36
N LYS A 445 -19.13 -34.58 -0.01
CA LYS A 445 -19.61 -33.52 0.88
C LYS A 445 -19.70 -34.08 2.30
N GLY A 446 -19.11 -33.39 3.30
CA GLY A 446 -19.29 -33.74 4.70
C GLY A 446 -20.74 -33.56 5.17
N GLU A 447 -21.06 -34.06 6.36
CA GLU A 447 -22.34 -33.78 7.03
C GLU A 447 -22.44 -32.30 7.39
N GLU A 448 -23.66 -31.77 7.35
CA GLU A 448 -23.93 -30.42 7.81
C GLU A 448 -23.99 -30.39 9.32
N ARG A 449 -23.32 -29.39 9.91
CA ARG A 449 -23.30 -29.19 11.36
C ARG A 449 -23.68 -27.76 11.66
N LEU A 450 -24.70 -27.57 12.50
CA LEU A 450 -25.05 -26.25 13.03
C LEU A 450 -24.08 -25.89 14.17
N ALA A 451 -23.44 -24.73 14.04
CA ALA A 451 -22.59 -24.13 15.03
C ALA A 451 -23.26 -22.88 15.59
N PRO A 452 -23.93 -22.95 16.76
CA PRO A 452 -24.54 -21.79 17.39
C PRO A 452 -23.54 -20.64 17.58
N TYR A 453 -23.97 -19.38 17.47
CA TYR A 453 -23.07 -18.23 17.60
C TYR A 453 -22.38 -18.12 18.97
N ASN A 454 -22.96 -18.73 20.00
CA ASN A 454 -22.40 -18.82 21.35
C ASN A 454 -21.54 -20.09 21.59
N ALA A 455 -21.33 -20.95 20.58
CA ALA A 455 -20.61 -22.21 20.72
C ALA A 455 -19.08 -22.05 20.88
N GLY A 456 -18.59 -20.85 21.21
CA GLY A 456 -17.17 -20.57 21.33
C GLY A 456 -16.44 -20.71 19.99
N LEU A 457 -16.91 -20.04 18.94
CA LEU A 457 -16.26 -20.07 17.63
C LEU A 457 -14.86 -19.46 17.70
N GLY A 458 -13.87 -20.19 17.21
CA GLY A 458 -12.48 -19.75 17.07
C GLY A 458 -12.05 -19.88 15.62
N PHE A 459 -11.05 -19.12 15.19
CA PHE A 459 -10.54 -19.23 13.84
C PHE A 459 -9.06 -18.93 13.73
N ASN A 460 -8.47 -19.43 12.65
CA ASN A 460 -7.11 -19.14 12.23
C ASN A 460 -7.08 -18.96 10.70
N ILE A 461 -6.17 -18.13 10.19
CA ILE A 461 -5.96 -17.95 8.76
C ILE A 461 -4.52 -18.33 8.45
N GLU A 462 -4.35 -19.39 7.66
CA GLU A 462 -3.05 -19.90 7.25
C GLU A 462 -2.98 -20.02 5.74
N GLN A 463 -1.95 -19.45 5.13
CA GLN A 463 -1.68 -19.56 3.69
C GLN A 463 -2.89 -19.19 2.80
N GLY A 464 -3.70 -18.20 3.21
CA GLY A 464 -4.89 -17.79 2.47
C GLY A 464 -6.09 -18.73 2.61
N THR A 465 -6.04 -19.68 3.54
CA THR A 465 -7.17 -20.53 3.95
C THR A 465 -7.60 -20.17 5.35
N PHE A 466 -8.89 -19.94 5.53
CA PHE A 466 -9.52 -19.74 6.82
C PHE A 466 -9.97 -21.08 7.38
N HIS A 467 -9.63 -21.34 8.64
CA HIS A 467 -10.00 -22.52 9.39
C HIS A 467 -10.87 -22.10 10.58
N LEU A 468 -12.09 -22.61 10.65
CA LEU A 468 -13.01 -22.38 11.77
C LEU A 468 -12.99 -23.57 12.73
N PHE A 469 -12.98 -23.29 14.03
CA PHE A 469 -13.05 -24.27 15.11
C PHE A 469 -14.29 -23.98 15.97
N ILE A 470 -14.96 -25.03 16.43
CA ILE A 470 -16.15 -24.93 17.28
C ILE A 470 -15.77 -25.42 18.69
N GLY A 471 -15.98 -24.58 19.70
CA GLY A 471 -15.61 -24.88 21.08
C GLY A 471 -14.10 -25.09 21.24
N ASN A 472 -13.73 -26.24 21.81
CA ASN A 472 -12.35 -26.66 22.08
C ASN A 472 -11.83 -27.70 21.07
N GLU A 473 -12.50 -27.85 19.92
CA GLU A 473 -12.06 -28.80 18.90
C GLU A 473 -10.71 -28.39 18.30
N THR A 474 -9.79 -29.35 18.21
CA THR A 474 -8.47 -29.15 17.58
C THR A 474 -8.53 -29.30 16.06
N LYS A 475 -9.58 -29.95 15.55
CA LYS A 475 -9.81 -30.10 14.11
C LYS A 475 -10.74 -28.99 13.63
N ALA A 476 -10.38 -28.36 12.51
CA ALA A 476 -11.22 -27.35 11.90
C ALA A 476 -12.56 -27.97 11.46
N ALA A 477 -13.67 -27.36 11.88
CA ALA A 477 -15.03 -27.72 11.47
C ALA A 477 -15.29 -27.37 10.00
N MET A 478 -14.67 -26.29 9.52
CA MET A 478 -14.62 -25.95 8.10
C MET A 478 -13.30 -25.29 7.72
N SER A 479 -12.96 -25.42 6.44
CA SER A 479 -11.88 -24.68 5.79
C SER A 479 -12.44 -24.01 4.55
N VAL A 480 -12.13 -22.73 4.34
CA VAL A 480 -12.56 -21.97 3.15
C VAL A 480 -11.41 -21.09 2.67
N ALA A 481 -11.22 -20.99 1.36
CA ALA A 481 -10.25 -20.05 0.80
C ALA A 481 -10.68 -18.62 1.12
N CYS A 482 -9.74 -17.75 1.50
CA CYS A 482 -10.01 -16.34 1.73
C CYS A 482 -10.47 -15.62 0.44
N ALA A 483 -10.22 -16.25 -0.72
CA ALA A 483 -10.67 -15.80 -2.04
C ALA A 483 -12.08 -16.30 -2.43
N ALA A 484 -12.79 -17.01 -1.54
CA ALA A 484 -14.15 -17.48 -1.83
C ALA A 484 -15.16 -16.32 -1.86
N ASP A 485 -16.28 -16.53 -2.55
CA ASP A 485 -17.40 -15.58 -2.59
C ASP A 485 -17.89 -15.28 -1.16
N ASN A 486 -18.09 -13.99 -0.87
CA ASN A 486 -18.51 -13.48 0.43
C ASN A 486 -17.57 -13.79 1.60
N PHE A 487 -16.32 -14.20 1.38
CA PHE A 487 -15.41 -14.49 2.48
C PHE A 487 -15.26 -13.32 3.46
N TYR A 488 -14.79 -12.16 2.98
CA TYR A 488 -14.57 -10.97 3.83
C TYR A 488 -15.87 -10.36 4.38
N PRO A 489 -16.95 -10.17 3.60
CA PRO A 489 -18.25 -9.78 4.16
C PRO A 489 -18.72 -10.74 5.27
N GLY A 490 -18.63 -12.05 5.04
CA GLY A 490 -19.00 -13.06 6.03
C GLY A 490 -18.12 -13.03 7.28
N MET A 491 -16.82 -12.70 7.18
CA MET A 491 -15.97 -12.46 8.34
C MET A 491 -16.46 -11.30 9.20
N LYS A 492 -16.90 -10.20 8.56
CA LYS A 492 -17.48 -9.04 9.26
C LYS A 492 -18.82 -9.39 9.90
N MET A 493 -19.68 -10.13 9.20
CA MET A 493 -20.92 -10.67 9.77
C MET A 493 -20.66 -11.54 11.00
N LEU A 494 -19.72 -12.49 10.90
CA LEU A 494 -19.35 -13.38 12.00
C LEU A 494 -18.89 -12.58 13.22
N GLY A 495 -18.06 -11.56 13.03
CA GLY A 495 -17.62 -10.67 14.10
C GLY A 495 -18.76 -9.88 14.77
N ALA A 496 -19.82 -9.55 14.02
CA ALA A 496 -21.00 -8.86 14.56
C ALA A 496 -21.98 -9.81 15.28
N LEU A 497 -22.05 -11.08 14.86
CA LEU A 497 -22.98 -12.09 15.40
C LEU A 497 -22.40 -12.85 16.61
N VAL A 498 -21.08 -12.99 16.68
CA VAL A 498 -20.41 -13.67 17.79
C VAL A 498 -20.13 -12.67 18.91
N PRO A 499 -20.63 -12.89 20.14
CA PRO A 499 -20.35 -11.99 21.26
C PRO A 499 -18.83 -11.92 21.49
N PRO A 500 -18.28 -10.72 21.81
CA PRO A 500 -16.86 -10.58 22.09
C PRO A 500 -16.49 -11.55 23.21
N ARG A 501 -15.56 -12.48 22.94
CA ARG A 501 -15.07 -13.41 23.96
C ARG A 501 -14.59 -12.56 25.15
N SER A 502 -15.18 -12.76 26.33
CA SER A 502 -14.59 -12.29 27.58
C SER A 502 -13.14 -12.74 27.55
N LYS A 503 -12.18 -11.83 27.76
CA LYS A 503 -10.73 -12.06 27.60
C LYS A 503 -10.27 -13.29 28.39
N VAL A 504 -10.43 -14.49 27.84
CA VAL A 504 -9.79 -15.70 28.35
C VAL A 504 -8.35 -15.61 27.87
N PRO A 505 -7.35 -15.67 28.77
CA PRO A 505 -5.95 -15.54 28.41
C PRO A 505 -5.61 -16.54 27.29
N ARG A 506 -5.13 -16.04 26.16
CA ARG A 506 -4.61 -16.88 25.08
C ARG A 506 -3.37 -17.59 25.62
N ILE A 507 -3.43 -18.91 25.74
CA ILE A 507 -2.24 -19.74 25.87
C ILE A 507 -1.50 -19.58 24.53
N ALA A 508 -0.31 -18.99 24.59
CA ALA A 508 0.55 -18.85 23.42
C ALA A 508 0.94 -20.26 22.94
N VAL A 509 0.61 -20.57 21.69
CA VAL A 509 1.10 -21.75 20.97
C VAL A 509 2.39 -21.38 20.26
#